data_AF-A0A5C8F605-F1
#
_entry.id   AF-A0A5C8F605-F1
#
_cell.length_a   1.000
_cell.length_b   1.000
_cell.length_c   1.000
_cell.angle_alpha   90.00
_cell.angle_beta   90.00
_cell.angle_gamma   90.00
#
_symmetry.space_group_name_H-M   'P 1'
#
loop_
_entity.id
_entity.type
_entity.pdbx_description
1 polymer ?
#
loop_
_entity_poly.entity_id
_entity_poly.type
_entity_poly.pdbx_seq_one_letter_code
_entity_poly.pdbx_strand_id
1 'polypeptide(L)'
;MEYTYRCINTPKINIFDEYCLKNKLERRYIPIATPRYNGVVERVHGIDEREFYSRLNKNITVELLREKLKEYTHFYNNQRLISSLLYITIKERIKNIIASKSTISMAP
;
A
#
# COMPACT_ATOMS: atom_id res chain seq x y z
N MET A 1 10.65 -8.47 14.00
CA MET A 1 10.30 -9.48 13.00
C MET A 1 10.02 -8.75 11.69
N GLU A 2 10.90 -8.87 10.70
CA GLU A 2 10.65 -8.34 9.36
C GLU A 2 9.74 -9.33 8.61
N TYR A 3 8.60 -8.84 8.11
CA TYR A 3 7.49 -9.65 7.56
C TYR A 3 7.74 -10.24 6.15
N THR A 4 8.97 -10.22 5.65
CA THR A 4 9.17 -10.06 4.20
C THR A 4 10.12 -11.04 3.53
N TYR A 5 10.79 -11.93 4.28
CA TYR A 5 11.61 -13.00 3.72
C TYR A 5 11.14 -14.39 4.18
N ARG A 6 10.99 -15.33 3.24
CA ARG A 6 10.58 -16.71 3.54
C ARG A 6 11.77 -17.50 4.09
N CYS A 7 12.02 -17.40 5.39
CA CYS A 7 12.95 -18.30 6.10
C CYS A 7 12.38 -19.71 6.34
N ILE A 8 11.10 -19.95 5.99
CA ILE A 8 10.41 -21.20 6.32
C ILE A 8 10.51 -22.15 5.12
N ASN A 9 11.40 -23.14 5.23
CA ASN A 9 11.51 -24.24 4.28
C ASN A 9 10.41 -25.29 4.56
N THR A 10 9.19 -25.00 4.09
CA THR A 10 8.05 -25.91 4.21
C THR A 10 7.47 -26.24 2.83
N PRO A 11 7.12 -27.51 2.56
CA PRO A 11 6.47 -27.91 1.31
C PRO A 11 5.01 -27.43 1.25
N LYS A 12 4.41 -27.02 2.38
CA LYS A 12 3.03 -26.54 2.43
C LYS A 12 2.92 -25.16 1.80
N ILE A 13 2.03 -25.01 0.83
CA ILE A 13 1.68 -23.73 0.22
C ILE A 13 0.88 -22.89 1.24
N ASN A 14 1.21 -21.60 1.37
CA ASN A 14 0.48 -20.69 2.25
C ASN A 14 -0.84 -20.26 1.59
N ILE A 15 -1.90 -20.05 2.38
CA ILE A 15 -3.20 -19.56 1.89
C ILE A 15 -3.10 -18.28 1.03
N PHE A 16 -2.13 -17.42 1.33
CA PHE A 16 -1.86 -16.21 0.55
C PHE A 16 -1.18 -16.53 -0.78
N ASP A 17 -0.29 -17.52 -0.83
CA ASP A 17 0.30 -17.99 -2.09
C ASP A 17 -0.76 -18.58 -3.01
N GLU A 18 -1.70 -19.38 -2.47
CA GLU A 18 -2.84 -19.90 -3.23
C GLU A 18 -3.70 -18.78 -3.82
N TYR A 19 -3.99 -17.74 -3.02
CA TYR A 19 -4.72 -16.57 -3.49
C TYR A 19 -3.96 -15.83 -4.60
N CYS A 20 -2.65 -15.62 -4.45
CA CYS A 20 -1.83 -14.98 -5.47
C CYS A 20 -1.84 -15.76 -6.79
N LEU A 21 -1.66 -17.09 -6.72
CA LEU A 21 -1.70 -17.97 -7.89
C LEU A 21 -3.05 -17.91 -8.60
N LYS A 22 -4.16 -18.03 -7.85
CA LYS A 22 -5.52 -17.94 -8.39
C LYS A 22 -5.79 -16.62 -9.11
N ASN A 23 -5.23 -15.51 -8.61
CA ASN A 23 -5.43 -14.17 -9.15
C ASN A 23 -4.32 -13.73 -10.14
N LYS A 24 -3.41 -14.63 -10.53
CA LYS A 24 -2.27 -14.31 -11.41
C LYS A 24 -1.40 -13.16 -10.89
N LEU A 25 -1.25 -13.08 -9.57
CA LEU A 25 -0.40 -12.10 -8.89
C LEU A 25 0.97 -12.71 -8.61
N GLU A 26 2.01 -12.05 -9.08
CA GLU A 26 3.40 -12.42 -8.77
C GLU A 26 3.71 -11.99 -7.32
N ARG A 27 3.94 -12.95 -6.43
CA ARG A 27 4.39 -12.66 -5.07
C ARG A 27 5.88 -12.39 -5.06
N ARG A 28 6.28 -11.19 -4.61
CA ARG A 28 7.69 -10.81 -4.41
C ARG A 28 8.01 -10.67 -2.93
N TYR A 29 9.15 -11.24 -2.54
CA TYR A 29 9.72 -11.13 -1.19
C TYR A 29 10.78 -10.03 -1.16
N ILE A 30 10.97 -9.40 0.00
CA ILE A 30 12.10 -8.48 0.18
C ILE A 30 13.35 -9.33 0.36
N PRO A 31 14.43 -9.06 -0.39
CA PRO A 31 15.70 -9.76 -0.17
C PRO A 31 16.23 -9.54 1.25
N ILE A 32 16.91 -10.53 1.81
CA ILE A 32 17.56 -10.42 3.13
C ILE A 32 18.47 -9.18 3.15
N ALA A 33 18.47 -8.45 4.27
CA ALA A 33 19.35 -7.30 4.51
C ALA A 33 19.20 -6.16 3.49
N THR A 34 17.99 -5.96 2.97
CA THR A 34 17.70 -4.86 2.03
C THR A 34 16.59 -3.93 2.53
N PRO A 35 16.82 -3.17 3.63
CA PRO A 35 15.79 -2.32 4.27
C PRO A 35 15.20 -1.27 3.32
N ARG A 36 15.97 -0.83 2.31
CA ARG A 36 15.52 0.12 1.29
C ARG A 36 14.23 -0.29 0.55
N TYR A 37 13.98 -1.59 0.38
CA TYR A 37 12.75 -2.05 -0.28
C TYR A 37 11.51 -1.89 0.62
N ASN A 38 11.69 -1.83 1.94
CA ASN A 38 10.60 -1.60 2.88
C ASN A 38 10.32 -0.11 3.12
N GLY A 39 11.24 0.78 2.75
CA GLY A 39 11.18 2.19 3.11
C GLY A 39 9.94 2.96 2.61
N VAL A 40 9.30 2.52 1.52
CA VAL A 40 8.03 3.12 1.08
C VAL A 40 6.89 2.75 2.05
N VAL A 41 6.82 1.48 2.45
CA VAL A 41 5.80 0.98 3.39
C VAL A 41 5.98 1.66 4.75
N GLU A 42 7.21 1.69 5.26
CA GLU A 42 7.53 2.34 6.54
C GLU A 42 7.19 3.83 6.52
N ARG A 43 7.48 4.53 5.41
CA ARG A 43 7.14 5.94 5.27
C ARG A 43 5.63 6.18 5.33
N VAL A 44 4.83 5.34 4.66
CA VAL A 44 3.37 5.43 4.70
C VAL A 44 2.87 5.18 6.12
N HIS A 45 3.33 4.11 6.78
CA HIS A 45 2.96 3.85 8.18
C HIS A 45 3.33 5.00 9.11
N GLY A 46 4.50 5.61 8.93
CA GLY A 46 4.91 6.77 9.71
C GLY A 46 4.06 8.01 9.45
N ILE A 47 3.54 8.20 8.23
CA ILE A 47 2.59 9.27 7.92
C ILE A 47 1.26 8.99 8.62
N ASP A 48 0.74 7.77 8.52
CA ASP A 48 -0.52 7.39 9.16
C ASP A 48 -0.45 7.51 10.68
N GLU A 49 0.67 7.15 11.29
CA GLU A 49 0.92 7.35 12.72
C GLU A 49 0.83 8.83 13.10
N ARG A 50 1.56 9.69 12.40
CA ARG A 50 1.62 11.13 12.72
C ARG A 50 0.33 11.88 12.40
N GLU A 51 -0.36 11.52 11.34
CA GLU A 51 -1.49 12.30 10.83
C GLU A 51 -2.86 11.73 11.23
N PHE A 52 -2.96 10.41 11.43
CA PHE A 52 -4.21 9.74 11.78
C PHE A 52 -4.17 9.19 13.20
N TYR A 53 -3.34 8.18 13.49
CA TYR A 53 -3.41 7.44 14.76
C TYR A 53 -3.11 8.31 15.99
N SER A 54 -2.13 9.20 15.92
CA SER A 54 -1.78 10.10 17.03
C SER A 54 -2.91 11.06 17.44
N ARG A 55 -3.91 11.26 16.58
CA ARG A 55 -5.05 12.15 16.80
C ARG A 55 -6.30 11.41 17.30
N LEU A 56 -6.26 10.08 17.38
CA LEU A 56 -7.38 9.28 17.83
C LEU A 56 -7.49 9.25 19.36
N ASN A 57 -8.71 9.12 19.85
CA ASN A 57 -8.94 8.83 21.26
C ASN A 57 -8.49 7.41 21.59
N LYS A 58 -7.75 7.24 22.70
CA LYS A 58 -7.26 5.92 23.15
C LYS A 58 -8.37 4.92 23.47
N ASN A 59 -9.57 5.39 23.81
CA ASN A 59 -10.74 4.56 24.14
C ASN A 59 -11.69 4.36 22.94
N ILE A 60 -11.22 4.58 21.71
CA ILE A 60 -12.03 4.39 20.50
C ILE A 60 -12.43 2.91 20.32
N THR A 61 -13.69 2.67 19.97
CA THR A 61 -14.19 1.33 19.60
C THR A 61 -13.63 0.90 18.26
N VAL A 62 -13.50 -0.41 18.02
CA VAL A 62 -13.00 -0.96 16.75
C VAL A 62 -13.89 -0.56 15.57
N GLU A 63 -15.21 -0.49 15.76
CA GLU A 63 -16.18 -0.13 14.74
C GLU A 63 -15.95 1.31 14.27
N LEU A 64 -15.93 2.26 15.20
CA LEU A 64 -15.65 3.67 14.91
C LEU A 64 -14.24 3.87 14.32
N LEU A 65 -13.24 3.10 14.79
CA LEU A 65 -11.90 3.14 14.21
C LEU A 65 -11.91 2.76 12.72
N ARG A 66 -12.64 1.71 12.33
CA ARG A 66 -12.76 1.30 10.93
C ARG A 66 -13.42 2.38 10.08
N GLU A 67 -14.48 3.02 10.59
CA GLU A 67 -15.15 4.12 9.90
C GLU A 67 -14.21 5.30 9.68
N LYS A 68 -13.52 5.74 10.73
CA LYS A 68 -12.55 6.83 10.66
C LYS A 68 -11.38 6.51 9.74
N LEU A 69 -10.89 5.27 9.75
CA LEU A 69 -9.83 4.84 8.85
C LEU A 69 -10.30 4.86 7.38
N LYS A 70 -11.56 4.48 7.12
CA LYS A 70 -12.16 4.55 5.78
C LYS A 70 -12.29 5.99 5.29
N GLU A 71 -12.75 6.91 6.16
CA GLU A 71 -12.82 8.35 5.89
C GLU A 71 -11.43 8.93 5.56
N TYR A 72 -10.44 8.67 6.42
CA TYR A 72 -9.07 9.14 6.22
C TYR A 72 -8.45 8.58 4.92
N THR A 73 -8.61 7.29 4.66
CA THR A 73 -8.14 6.65 3.42
C THR A 73 -8.80 7.26 2.18
N HIS A 74 -10.09 7.58 2.26
CA HIS A 74 -10.81 8.23 1.18
C HIS A 74 -10.25 9.63 0.91
N PHE A 75 -10.10 10.45 1.94
CA PHE A 75 -9.52 11.79 1.85
C PHE A 75 -8.11 11.75 1.27
N TYR A 76 -7.24 10.91 1.82
CA TYR A 76 -5.83 10.82 1.42
C TYR A 76 -5.69 10.45 -0.06
N ASN A 77 -6.52 9.53 -0.57
CA ASN A 77 -6.43 9.07 -1.95
C ASN A 77 -7.13 9.97 -2.97
N ASN A 78 -8.23 10.62 -2.58
CA ASN A 78 -9.13 11.31 -3.52
C ASN A 78 -9.09 12.84 -3.42
N GLN A 79 -8.61 13.41 -2.30
CA GLN A 79 -8.72 14.84 -2.03
C GLN A 79 -7.38 15.49 -1.68
N ARG A 80 -6.45 14.75 -1.07
CA ARG A 80 -5.12 15.29 -0.73
C ARG A 80 -4.31 15.60 -1.99
N LEU A 81 -3.94 16.87 -2.15
CA LEU A 81 -2.97 17.31 -3.15
C LEU A 81 -1.55 17.02 -2.62
N ILE A 82 -0.72 16.42 -3.46
CA ILE A 82 0.65 16.06 -3.09
C ILE A 82 1.62 16.92 -3.89
N SER A 83 2.42 17.73 -3.20
CA SER A 83 3.35 18.68 -3.83
C SER A 83 4.37 17.97 -4.73
N SER A 84 4.92 16.84 -4.30
CA SER A 84 5.85 16.04 -5.11
C SER A 84 5.20 15.40 -6.34
N LEU A 85 3.88 15.46 -6.47
CA LEU A 85 3.13 15.03 -7.64
C LEU A 85 2.58 16.21 -8.46
N LEU A 86 3.15 17.42 -8.30
CA LEU A 86 2.66 18.64 -8.96
C LEU A 86 1.24 19.03 -8.50
N TYR A 87 0.95 18.84 -7.21
CA TYR A 87 -0.34 19.20 -6.60
C TYR A 87 -1.54 18.48 -7.22
N ILE A 88 -1.38 17.21 -7.61
CA ILE A 88 -2.50 16.32 -7.97
C ILE A 88 -2.74 15.29 -6.86
N THR A 89 -3.88 14.62 -6.93
CA THR A 89 -4.25 13.52 -6.02
C THR A 89 -3.61 12.19 -6.43
N ILE A 90 -3.55 11.23 -5.51
CA ILE A 90 -3.07 9.86 -5.81
C ILE A 90 -3.93 9.20 -6.88
N LYS A 91 -5.26 9.37 -6.78
CA LYS A 91 -6.20 8.82 -7.77
C LYS A 91 -5.91 9.34 -9.17
N GLU A 92 -5.67 10.64 -9.34
CA GLU A 92 -5.31 11.22 -10.63
C GLU A 92 -3.96 10.70 -11.11
N ARG A 93 -2.96 10.62 -10.22
CA ARG A 93 -1.66 10.05 -10.57
C ARG A 93 -1.77 8.61 -11.09
N ILE A 94 -2.57 7.78 -10.44
CA ILE A 94 -2.81 6.39 -10.87
C ILE A 94 -3.49 6.36 -12.25
N LYS A 95 -4.53 7.19 -12.46
CA LYS A 95 -5.19 7.31 -13.77
C LYS A 95 -4.20 7.67 -14.87
N ASN A 96 -3.31 8.64 -14.63
CA ASN A 96 -2.29 9.07 -15.59
C ASN A 96 -1.27 7.95 -15.90
N ILE A 97 -0.88 7.17 -14.89
CA ILE A 97 0.00 6.01 -15.07
C ILE A 97 -0.69 4.91 -15.89
N ILE A 98 -1.97 4.63 -15.64
CA ILE A 98 -2.71 3.62 -16.38
C ILE A 98 -2.89 4.05 -17.83
N ALA A 99 -3.30 5.29 -18.07
CA ALA A 99 -3.48 5.85 -19.41
C ALA A 99 -2.18 5.81 -20.23
N SER A 100 -1.06 6.22 -19.65
CA SER A 100 0.25 6.17 -20.33
C SER A 100 0.68 4.73 -20.68
N LYS A 101 0.44 3.75 -19.81
CA LYS A 101 0.73 2.34 -20.11
C LYS A 101 -0.14 1.78 -21.25
N SER A 102 -1.42 2.16 -21.33
CA SER A 102 -2.27 1.75 -22.45
C SER A 102 -1.82 2.34 -23.78
N THR A 103 -1.30 3.57 -23.81
CA THR A 103 -0.80 4.17 -25.04
C THR A 103 0.46 3.47 -25.55
N ILE A 104 1.34 3.03 -24.65
CA ILE A 104 2.59 2.33 -25.00
C ILE A 104 2.32 0.94 -25.61
N SER A 105 1.28 0.22 -25.17
CA SER A 105 0.94 -1.09 -25.76
C SER A 105 0.17 -1.00 -27.08
N MET A 106 -0.19 0.20 -27.55
CA MET A 106 -0.88 0.42 -28.83
C MET A 106 0.00 1.12 -29.88
N ALA A 107 1.26 1.42 -29.56
CA ALA A 107 2.23 1.84 -30.57
C ALA A 107 2.63 0.61 -31.42
N PRO A 108 2.61 0.71 -32.77
CA PRO A 108 2.93 -0.41 -33.66
C PRO A 108 4.37 -0.89 -33.54
#